data_AF-A0A645AH72-F1
#
_entry.id   AF-A0A645AH72-F1
#
_cell.length_a   1.000
_cell.length_b   1.000
_cell.length_c   1.000
_cell.angle_alpha   90.00
_cell.angle_beta   90.00
_cell.angle_gamma   90.00
#
_symmetry.space_group_name_H-M   'P 1'
#
loop_
_entity.id
_entity.type
_entity.pdbx_description
1 polymer ?
#
loop_
_entity_poly.entity_id
_entity_poly.type
_entity_poly.pdbx_seq_one_letter_code
_entity_poly.pdbx_strand_id
1 'polypeptide(L)'
;MLDYADPTLRAAGYGPYYLYRQKYMSGSFENTGWCKPGAENLYNVYIMSELCSILSCGAGGSTKMVGGPGRISRVFNLKYPAEYTSRPGKISENQAAFAAFYRNAAAGPFPSAPGRETAGD
;
A
#
# COMPACT_ATOMS: atom_id res chain seq x y z
N MET A 1 2.91 27.79 10.49
CA MET A 1 2.98 27.20 9.11
C MET A 1 1.67 26.50 8.78
N LEU A 2 1.20 25.56 9.62
CA LEU A 2 -0.09 24.89 9.43
C LEU A 2 -1.28 25.86 9.52
N ASP A 3 -1.22 26.86 10.41
CA ASP A 3 -2.27 27.88 10.58
C ASP A 3 -2.51 28.74 9.32
N TYR A 4 -1.50 28.83 8.46
CA TYR A 4 -1.63 29.50 7.16
C TYR A 4 -2.08 28.53 6.07
N ALA A 5 -1.51 27.31 6.06
CA ALA A 5 -1.78 26.33 5.02
C ALA A 5 -3.23 25.80 5.06
N ASP A 6 -3.78 25.50 6.24
CA ASP A 6 -5.13 24.93 6.37
C ASP A 6 -6.24 25.84 5.78
N PRO A 7 -6.39 27.11 6.18
CA PRO A 7 -7.42 27.97 5.60
C PRO A 7 -7.17 28.27 4.13
N THR A 8 -5.91 28.45 3.72
CA THR A 8 -5.54 28.76 2.33
C THR A 8 -5.88 27.61 1.38
N LEU A 9 -5.53 26.38 1.76
CA LEU A 9 -5.76 25.20 0.92
C LEU A 9 -7.24 24.82 0.88
N ARG A 10 -7.97 24.98 1.99
CA ARG A 10 -9.44 24.82 2.00
C ARG A 10 -10.13 25.84 1.11
N ALA A 11 -9.75 27.11 1.18
CA ALA A 11 -10.28 28.15 0.30
C ALA A 11 -9.98 27.87 -1.17
N ALA A 12 -8.83 27.27 -1.46
CA ALA A 12 -8.48 26.77 -2.79
C ALA A 12 -9.14 25.43 -3.14
N GLY A 13 -10.03 24.87 -2.30
CA GLY A 13 -10.78 23.64 -2.56
C GLY A 13 -9.99 22.34 -2.44
N TYR A 14 -8.92 22.32 -1.63
CA TYR A 14 -8.20 21.10 -1.25
C TYR A 14 -8.74 20.56 0.08
N GLY A 15 -8.84 19.24 0.18
CA GLY A 15 -9.12 18.54 1.43
C GLY A 15 -7.84 17.97 2.06
N PRO A 16 -7.80 17.79 3.39
CA PRO A 16 -6.70 17.08 4.04
C PRO A 16 -6.65 15.62 3.56
N TYR A 17 -5.45 15.13 3.26
CA TYR A 17 -5.18 13.80 2.76
C TYR A 17 -4.05 13.16 3.57
N TYR A 18 -4.18 11.89 3.92
CA TYR A 18 -3.16 11.21 4.72
C TYR A 18 -1.95 10.81 3.86
N LEU A 19 -0.80 11.42 4.11
CA LEU A 19 0.47 11.09 3.48
C LEU A 19 1.11 9.87 4.14
N TYR A 20 2.04 9.26 3.40
CA TYR A 20 2.80 8.11 3.87
C TYR A 20 3.41 8.35 5.26
N ARG A 21 3.38 7.32 6.12
CA ARG A 21 3.89 7.38 7.49
C ARG A 21 5.41 7.48 7.46
N GLN A 22 5.93 8.64 7.79
CA GLN A 22 7.37 8.83 7.93
C GLN A 22 7.87 8.13 9.19
N LYS A 23 8.97 7.38 9.07
CA LYS A 23 9.52 6.60 10.20
C LYS A 23 10.11 7.49 11.29
N TYR A 24 10.62 8.66 10.92
CA TYR A 24 11.24 9.64 11.81
C TYR A 24 10.48 10.95 11.66
N MET A 25 9.40 11.11 12.44
CA MET A 25 8.62 12.35 12.48
C MET A 25 8.80 13.02 13.83
N SER A 26 8.94 14.35 13.84
CA SER A 26 9.13 15.13 15.08
C SER A 26 7.80 15.52 15.75
N GLY A 27 6.66 15.32 15.07
CA GLY A 27 5.32 15.56 15.61
C GLY A 27 4.17 14.99 14.76
N SER A 28 2.96 14.96 15.32
CA SER A 28 1.79 14.23 14.81
C SER A 28 1.14 14.77 13.51
N PHE A 29 1.54 15.94 12.99
CA PHE A 29 0.92 16.56 11.81
C PHE A 29 1.80 16.59 10.55
N GLU A 30 2.98 15.98 10.59
CA GLU A 30 3.89 15.89 9.43
C GLU A 30 3.37 14.96 8.32
N ASN A 31 2.31 14.19 8.59
CA ASN A 31 1.72 13.22 7.66
C ASN A 31 0.38 13.68 7.08
N THR A 32 0.01 14.95 7.24
CA THR A 32 -1.15 15.52 6.58
C THR A 32 -0.72 16.21 5.30
N GLY A 33 -1.00 15.58 4.16
CA GLY A 33 -0.98 16.19 2.84
C GLY A 33 -2.32 16.80 2.48
N TRP A 34 -2.43 17.25 1.24
CA TRP A 34 -3.63 17.89 0.71
C TRP A 34 -3.87 17.43 -0.73
N CYS A 35 -5.13 17.16 -1.09
CA CYS A 35 -5.48 16.80 -2.46
C CYS A 35 -6.81 17.45 -2.87
N LYS A 36 -7.04 17.55 -4.18
CA LYS A 36 -8.36 17.88 -4.71
C LYS A 36 -9.29 16.66 -4.59
N PRO A 37 -10.61 16.88 -4.51
CA PRO A 37 -11.58 15.79 -4.62
C PRO A 37 -11.34 14.98 -5.90
N GLY A 38 -11.32 13.65 -5.78
CA GLY A 38 -11.07 12.74 -6.91
C GLY A 38 -9.59 12.56 -7.26
N ALA A 39 -8.68 13.26 -6.60
CA ALA A 39 -7.23 13.11 -6.75
C ALA A 39 -6.58 12.38 -5.55
N GLU A 40 -7.39 11.68 -4.74
CA GLU A 40 -6.90 10.88 -3.62
C GLU A 40 -6.07 9.70 -4.14
N ASN A 41 -4.85 9.54 -3.63
CA ASN A 41 -4.07 8.36 -3.93
C ASN A 41 -4.56 7.17 -3.09
N LEU A 42 -5.54 6.43 -3.62
CA LEU A 42 -6.13 5.25 -2.98
C LEU A 42 -5.09 4.15 -2.73
N TYR A 43 -4.12 3.99 -3.63
CA TYR A 43 -3.05 3.01 -3.46
C TYR A 43 -2.27 3.25 -2.16
N ASN A 44 -1.89 4.50 -1.89
CA ASN A 44 -1.19 4.88 -0.66
C ASN A 44 -2.05 4.65 0.60
N VAL A 45 -3.37 4.84 0.52
CA VAL A 45 -4.28 4.50 1.61
C VAL A 45 -4.29 2.98 1.85
N TYR A 46 -4.51 2.19 0.79
CA TYR A 46 -4.65 0.73 0.92
C TYR A 46 -3.39 0.02 1.42
N ILE A 47 -2.20 0.44 0.95
CA ILE A 47 -0.93 -0.12 1.42
C ILE A 47 -0.68 0.18 2.90
N MET A 48 -0.95 1.42 3.33
CA MET A 48 -0.73 1.90 4.69
C MET A 48 -1.71 1.29 5.69
N SER A 49 -2.97 1.14 5.29
CA SER A 49 -4.02 0.47 6.07
C SER A 49 -3.89 -1.06 6.05
N GLU A 50 -2.88 -1.59 5.36
CA GLU A 50 -2.59 -3.02 5.29
C GLU A 50 -3.75 -3.86 4.74
N LEU A 51 -4.55 -3.30 3.84
CA LEU A 51 -5.76 -3.94 3.30
C LEU A 51 -5.46 -4.87 2.11
N CYS A 52 -4.29 -4.74 1.50
CA CYS A 52 -3.93 -5.47 0.29
C CYS A 52 -2.54 -6.10 0.39
N SER A 53 -2.40 -7.27 -0.22
CA SER A 53 -1.07 -7.83 -0.50
C SER A 53 -0.45 -7.10 -1.69
N ILE A 54 0.89 -7.06 -1.72
CA ILE A 54 1.69 -6.41 -2.75
C ILE A 54 2.62 -7.47 -3.31
N LEU A 55 2.55 -7.68 -4.62
CA LEU A 55 3.52 -8.50 -5.35
C LEU A 55 4.62 -7.60 -5.91
N SER A 56 5.87 -7.91 -5.59
CA SER A 56 7.03 -7.20 -6.10
C SER A 56 7.72 -7.98 -7.22
N CYS A 57 7.88 -7.33 -8.38
CA CYS A 57 8.57 -7.86 -9.55
C CYS A 57 9.81 -7.01 -9.85
N GLY A 58 10.92 -7.25 -9.15
CA GLY A 58 12.15 -6.49 -9.36
C GLY A 58 13.17 -6.59 -8.22
N ALA A 59 14.38 -6.12 -8.49
CA ALA A 59 15.49 -6.13 -7.54
C ALA A 59 15.19 -5.31 -6.29
N GLY A 60 15.53 -5.86 -5.12
CA GLY A 60 15.35 -5.23 -3.81
C GLY A 60 13.90 -4.97 -3.41
N GLY A 61 12.92 -5.37 -4.22
CA GLY A 61 11.52 -5.15 -3.89
C GLY A 61 10.99 -6.12 -2.83
N SER A 62 9.93 -5.70 -2.15
CA SER A 62 9.31 -6.43 -1.04
C SER A 62 7.90 -6.85 -1.41
N THR A 63 7.66 -8.16 -1.40
CA THR A 63 6.32 -8.72 -1.51
C THR A 63 5.71 -8.79 -0.11
N LYS A 64 4.55 -8.15 0.08
CA LYS A 64 3.77 -8.15 1.32
C LYS A 64 2.56 -9.06 1.12
N MET A 65 2.33 -10.01 2.01
CA MET A 65 1.16 -10.89 2.02
C MET A 65 0.35 -10.60 3.28
N VAL A 66 -0.87 -10.11 3.11
CA VAL A 66 -1.80 -9.79 4.20
C VAL A 66 -2.86 -10.89 4.25
N GLY A 67 -2.94 -11.64 5.36
CA GLY A 67 -3.91 -12.72 5.50
C GLY A 67 -4.62 -12.67 6.83
N GLY A 68 -5.93 -12.43 6.85
CA GLY A 68 -6.71 -12.29 8.09
C GLY A 68 -6.23 -11.16 9.00
N PRO A 69 -6.96 -10.88 10.11
CA PRO A 69 -6.59 -9.81 11.03
C PRO A 69 -5.19 -10.02 11.62
N GLY A 70 -4.30 -9.04 11.46
CA GLY A 70 -2.99 -8.98 12.12
C GLY A 70 -1.90 -9.90 11.57
N ARG A 71 -2.18 -10.79 10.60
CA ARG A 71 -1.16 -11.69 10.04
C ARG A 71 -0.62 -11.15 8.72
N ILE A 72 0.60 -10.63 8.79
CA ILE A 72 1.33 -10.08 7.65
C ILE A 72 2.66 -10.81 7.50
N SER A 73 2.91 -11.35 6.31
CA SER A 73 4.18 -11.94 5.92
C SER A 73 4.86 -11.08 4.86
N ARG A 74 6.19 -11.06 4.85
CA ARG A 74 6.99 -10.33 3.86
C ARG A 74 8.11 -11.20 3.33
N VAL A 75 8.31 -11.17 2.02
CA VAL A 75 9.47 -11.77 1.36
C VAL A 75 10.17 -10.72 0.51
N PHE A 76 11.50 -10.75 0.52
CA PHE A 76 12.32 -9.79 -0.21
C PHE A 76 12.95 -10.45 -1.43
N ASN A 77 12.98 -9.70 -2.52
CA ASN A 77 13.76 -10.05 -3.70
C ASN A 77 15.24 -9.74 -3.45
N LEU A 78 16.09 -10.42 -4.21
CA LEU A 78 17.53 -10.19 -4.22
C LEU A 78 17.82 -8.74 -4.58
N LYS A 79 18.83 -8.13 -3.94
CA LYS A 79 19.12 -6.71 -4.11
C LYS A 79 20.34 -6.48 -5.00
N TYR A 80 21.42 -7.23 -4.78
CA TYR A 80 22.68 -7.02 -5.47
C TYR A 80 22.91 -8.03 -6.59
N PRO A 81 23.57 -7.64 -7.70
CA PRO A 81 23.81 -8.54 -8.85
C PRO A 81 24.44 -9.89 -8.49
N ALA A 82 25.42 -9.90 -7.58
CA ALA A 82 26.09 -11.14 -7.16
C ALA A 82 25.12 -12.15 -6.50
N GLU A 83 24.05 -11.67 -5.87
CA GLU A 83 23.05 -12.54 -5.25
C GLU A 83 22.20 -13.28 -6.30
N TYR A 84 22.00 -12.70 -7.49
CA TYR A 84 21.25 -13.34 -8.57
C TYR A 84 21.97 -14.58 -9.10
N THR A 85 23.30 -14.52 -9.14
CA THR A 85 24.12 -15.67 -9.55
C THR A 85 24.21 -16.72 -8.44
N SER A 86 24.33 -16.29 -7.17
CA SER A 86 24.45 -17.24 -6.06
C SER A 86 23.13 -17.88 -5.63
N ARG A 87 21.99 -17.26 -5.95
CA ARG A 87 20.64 -17.74 -5.57
C ARG A 87 19.59 -17.60 -6.70
N PRO A 88 19.80 -18.25 -7.86
CA PRO A 88 18.91 -18.08 -9.01
C PRO A 88 17.44 -18.51 -8.74
N GLY A 89 17.21 -19.47 -7.83
CA GLY A 89 15.87 -19.95 -7.49
C GLY A 89 15.01 -18.97 -6.67
N LYS A 90 15.61 -17.95 -6.04
CA LYS A 90 14.93 -17.11 -5.04
C LYS A 90 13.70 -16.38 -5.59
N ILE A 91 13.75 -15.94 -6.85
CA ILE A 91 12.64 -15.21 -7.47
C ILE A 91 11.44 -16.16 -7.66
N SER A 92 11.69 -17.34 -8.22
CA SER A 92 10.66 -18.36 -8.44
C SER A 92 10.07 -18.86 -7.11
N GLU A 93 10.91 -19.03 -6.08
CA GLU A 93 10.45 -19.35 -4.72
C GLU A 93 9.50 -18.28 -4.16
N ASN A 94 9.87 -17.00 -4.28
CA ASN A 94 9.03 -15.89 -3.81
C ASN A 94 7.68 -15.85 -4.55
N GLN A 95 7.68 -16.04 -5.87
CA GLN A 95 6.45 -16.07 -6.68
C GLN A 95 5.58 -17.29 -6.33
N ALA A 96 6.18 -18.47 -6.15
CA ALA A 96 5.47 -19.68 -5.74
C ALA A 96 4.85 -19.52 -4.36
N ALA A 97 5.57 -18.92 -3.41
CA ALA A 97 5.06 -18.63 -2.06
C ALA A 97 3.86 -17.67 -2.10
N PHE A 98 3.95 -16.60 -2.90
CA PHE A 98 2.83 -15.66 -3.08
C PHE A 98 1.60 -16.33 -3.71
N ALA A 99 1.81 -17.14 -4.76
CA ALA A 99 0.73 -17.87 -5.40
C ALA A 99 0.07 -18.89 -4.45
N ALA A 100 0.86 -19.61 -3.65
CA ALA A 100 0.36 -20.54 -2.63
C ALA A 100 -0.43 -19.80 -1.55
N PHE A 101 0.07 -18.66 -1.08
CA PHE A 101 -0.63 -17.80 -0.13
C PHE A 101 -2.02 -17.42 -0.64
N TYR A 102 -2.13 -16.97 -1.89
CA TYR A 102 -3.41 -16.59 -2.48
C TYR A 102 -4.34 -17.77 -2.74
N ARG A 103 -3.83 -18.92 -3.20
CA ARG A 103 -4.66 -20.14 -3.36
C ARG A 103 -5.25 -20.60 -2.04
N ASN A 104 -4.49 -20.52 -0.95
CA ASN A 104 -4.95 -20.92 0.38
C ASN A 104 -5.85 -19.85 1.03
N ALA A 105 -5.65 -18.56 0.69
CA ALA A 105 -6.51 -17.45 1.10
C ALA A 105 -7.79 -17.34 0.24
N ALA A 106 -7.88 -18.02 -0.91
CA ALA A 106 -9.08 -18.07 -1.75
C ALA A 106 -10.26 -18.81 -1.09
N ALA A 107 -10.08 -19.30 0.15
CA ALA A 107 -11.17 -19.66 1.07
C ALA A 107 -11.81 -18.43 1.78
N GLY A 108 -11.45 -17.19 1.41
CA GLY A 108 -11.98 -15.89 1.89
C GLY A 108 -10.89 -15.01 2.53
N PRO A 109 -10.84 -13.65 2.35
CA PRO A 109 -11.96 -12.71 2.56
C PRO A 109 -11.86 -11.41 1.72
N PHE A 110 -12.15 -11.42 0.41
CA PHE A 110 -12.28 -10.13 -0.29
C PHE A 110 -13.61 -9.48 0.13
N PRO A 111 -13.64 -8.27 0.69
CA PRO A 111 -14.88 -7.50 0.70
C PRO A 111 -15.28 -7.30 -0.76
N SER A 112 -16.51 -7.67 -1.11
CA SER A 112 -17.08 -7.28 -2.40
C SER A 112 -16.88 -5.79 -2.57
N ALA A 113 -16.34 -5.35 -3.71
CA ALA A 113 -16.26 -3.93 -4.03
C ALA A 113 -17.63 -3.30 -3.73
N PRO A 114 -17.70 -2.15 -3.04
CA PRO A 114 -18.98 -1.47 -2.88
C PRO A 114 -19.55 -1.32 -4.27
N GLY A 115 -20.75 -1.88 -4.47
CA GLY A 115 -21.46 -1.76 -5.74
C GLY A 115 -21.43 -0.30 -6.13
N ARG A 116 -21.09 -0.01 -7.39
CA ARG A 116 -21.37 1.31 -7.93
C ARG A 116 -22.87 1.51 -7.75
N GLU A 117 -23.27 2.30 -6.76
CA GLU A 117 -24.55 2.99 -6.81
C GLU A 117 -24.50 3.79 -8.10
N THR A 118 -25.16 3.27 -9.11
CA THR A 118 -25.58 4.06 -10.24
C THR A 118 -26.47 5.13 -9.65
N ALA A 119 -25.97 6.37 -9.60
CA ALA A 119 -26.83 7.53 -9.48
C ALA A 119 -27.85 7.44 -10.61
N GLY A 120 -29.06 7.02 -10.26
CA GLY A 120 -30.22 6.89 -11.12
C GLY A 120 -31.38 7.56 -10.42
N ASP A 121 -31.79 8.67 -11.02
CA ASP A 121 -32.97 9.53 -10.84
C ASP A 121 -33.20 10.26 -9.50
#